data_AF-A0A2C6L1K8-F1
#
_entry.id   AF-A0A2C6L1K8-F1
#
_cell.length_a   1.000
_cell.length_b   1.000
_cell.length_c   1.000
_cell.angle_alpha   90.00
_cell.angle_beta   90.00
_cell.angle_gamma   90.00
#
_symmetry.space_group_name_H-M   'P 1'
#
loop_
_entity.id
_entity.type
_entity.pdbx_description
1 polymer ?
#
loop_
_entity_poly.entity_id
_entity_poly.type
_entity_poly.pdbx_seq_one_letter_code
_entity_poly.pdbx_strand_id
1 'polypeptide(L)' 'MQVGIDQAIKGDLVVDLDVAPIMKNGRTYLPARWIAEAFGYEVKWDEQSKAILIRTPGTT' A
#
# COMPACT_ATOMS: atom_id res chain seq x y z
N MET A 1 22.11 -3.85 13.04
CA MET A 1 21.18 -4.77 12.33
C MET A 1 20.03 -3.92 11.84
N GLN A 2 20.01 -3.60 10.55
CA GLN A 2 18.93 -2.82 9.94
C GLN A 2 17.97 -3.84 9.33
N VAL A 3 16.94 -4.21 10.10
CA VAL A 3 15.90 -5.11 9.62
C VAL A 3 15.14 -4.37 8.52
N GLY A 4 15.08 -5.00 7.35
CA GLY A 4 14.38 -4.48 6.16
C GLY A 4 12.95 -4.12 6.52
N ILE A 5 12.59 -2.88 6.21
CA ILE A 5 11.26 -2.29 6.44
C ILE A 5 10.26 -2.73 5.37
N ASP A 6 10.53 -3.84 4.68
CA ASP A 6 9.80 -4.31 3.50
C ASP A 6 8.57 -5.12 3.88
N GLN A 7 8.23 -5.22 5.16
CA GLN A 7 7.10 -6.02 5.64
C GLN A 7 6.19 -5.21 6.56
N ALA A 8 4.89 -5.19 6.24
CA ALA A 8 3.86 -4.63 7.10
C ALA A 8 2.95 -5.72 7.66
N ILE A 9 2.55 -5.57 8.92
CA ILE A 9 1.67 -6.50 9.63
C ILE A 9 0.24 -5.93 9.60
N LYS A 10 -0.69 -6.65 8.97
CA LYS A 10 -2.15 -6.38 9.04
C LYS A 10 -2.81 -7.54 9.78
N GLY A 11 -2.90 -7.46 11.11
CA GLY A 11 -3.35 -8.58 11.94
C GLY A 11 -2.27 -9.68 12.01
N ASP A 12 -2.57 -10.90 11.57
CA ASP A 12 -1.62 -12.04 11.47
C ASP A 12 -1.00 -12.20 10.06
N LEU A 13 -1.36 -11.34 9.11
CA LEU A 13 -0.86 -11.40 7.73
C LEU A 13 0.36 -10.49 7.57
N VAL A 14 1.49 -11.12 7.21
CA VAL A 14 2.71 -10.44 6.74
C VAL A 14 2.54 -10.14 5.26
N VAL A 15 2.51 -8.86 4.91
CA VAL A 15 2.39 -8.40 3.53
C VAL A 15 3.71 -7.76 3.11
N ASP A 16 4.29 -8.28 2.03
CA ASP A 16 5.49 -7.69 1.43
C ASP A 16 5.14 -6.35 0.78
N LEU A 17 5.88 -5.32 1.15
CA LEU A 17 5.78 -3.99 0.60
C LEU A 17 6.74 -3.88 -0.59
N ASP A 18 6.18 -3.64 -1.79
CA ASP A 18 6.98 -3.33 -3.00
C ASP A 18 7.94 -2.14 -2.78
N VAL A 19 7.61 -1.25 -1.84
CA VAL A 19 8.43 -0.10 -1.48
C VAL A 19 8.43 0.08 0.04
N ALA A 20 9.63 -0.02 0.60
CA ALA A 20 9.99 0.36 1.96
C ALA A 20 9.39 1.73 2.39
N PRO A 21 8.68 1.83 3.52
CA PRO A 21 8.18 3.09 4.07
C PRO A 21 9.32 4.06 4.36
N ILE A 22 9.26 5.29 3.83
CA ILE A 22 10.35 6.26 3.99
C ILE A 22 9.94 7.29 5.04
N MET A 23 10.75 7.47 6.08
CA MET A 23 10.60 8.61 6.99
C MET A 23 11.37 9.82 6.47
N LYS A 24 10.68 10.92 6.20
CA LYS A 24 11.29 12.18 5.77
C LYS A 24 10.67 13.35 6.51
N ASN A 25 11.51 14.17 7.15
CA ASN A 25 11.10 15.35 7.90
C ASN A 25 10.03 15.06 8.98
N GLY A 26 10.18 13.95 9.71
CA GLY A 26 9.22 13.54 10.75
C GLY A 26 7.87 13.05 10.23
N ARG A 27 7.73 12.85 8.91
CA ARG A 27 6.55 12.26 8.27
C ARG A 27 6.91 10.92 7.66
N THR A 28 6.09 9.91 7.90
CA THR A 28 6.21 8.59 7.28
C THR A 28 5.46 8.59 5.96
N TYR A 29 6.17 8.30 4.88
CA TYR A 29 5.62 8.11 3.55
C TYR A 29 5.42 6.62 3.35
N LEU A 30 4.16 6.25 3.13
CA LEU A 30 3.74 4.88 2.89
C LEU A 30 3.28 4.74 1.44
N PRO A 31 3.45 3.55 0.82
CA PRO A 31 2.90 3.28 -0.50
C PRO A 31 1.39 3.45 -0.50
N ALA A 32 0.87 4.31 -1.40
CA ALA A 32 -0.56 4.59 -1.49
C ALA A 32 -1.41 3.34 -1.78
N ARG A 33 -0.88 2.40 -2.58
CA ARG A 33 -1.52 1.10 -2.85
C ARG A 33 -1.78 0.33 -1.56
N TRP A 34 -0.77 0.25 -0.69
CA TRP A 34 -0.87 -0.48 0.57
C TRP A 34 -1.97 0.08 1.47
N ILE A 35 -2.04 1.41 1.58
CA ILE A 35 -3.10 2.06 2.37
C ILE A 35 -4.48 1.70 1.80
N ALA A 36 -4.67 1.82 0.49
CA ALA A 36 -5.95 1.51 -0.15
C ALA A 36 -6.37 0.04 0.08
N GLU A 37 -5.47 -0.92 -0.13
CA GLU A 37 -5.74 -2.35 0.10
C GLU A 37 -5.93 -2.69 1.58
N ALA A 38 -5.24 -1.99 2.48
CA ALA A 38 -5.46 -2.13 3.93
C ALA A 38 -6.90 -1.79 4.31
N PHE A 39 -7.50 -0.79 3.66
CA PHE A 39 -8.91 -0.41 3.83
C PHE A 39 -9.89 -1.26 3.00
N GLY A 40 -9.41 -2.26 2.26
CA GLY A 40 -10.26 -3.15 1.45
C GLY A 40 -10.61 -2.61 0.07
N TYR A 41 -9.95 -1.54 -0.39
CA TYR A 41 -10.13 -1.03 -1.74
C TYR A 41 -9.30 -1.84 -2.74
N GLU A 42 -9.83 -2.03 -3.95
CA GLU A 42 -9.09 -2.64 -5.07
C GLU A 42 -8.32 -1.54 -5.82
N VAL A 43 -7.01 -1.73 -5.99
CA VAL A 43 -6.16 -0.80 -6.74
C VAL A 43 -5.73 -1.46 -8.05
N LYS A 44 -6.02 -0.80 -9.18
CA LYS A 44 -5.57 -1.22 -10.51
C LYS A 44 -4.83 -0.12 -11.23
N TRP A 45 -3.81 -0.53 -11.99
CA TRP A 45 -3.13 0.35 -12.93
C TRP A 45 -3.88 0.33 -14.27
N ASP A 46 -4.24 1.52 -14.76
CA ASP A 46 -4.78 1.70 -16.11
C ASP A 46 -3.68 2.20 -17.03
N GLU A 47 -3.15 1.30 -17.87
CA GLU A 47 -2.03 1.60 -18.76
C GLU A 47 -2.40 2.63 -19.84
N GLN A 48 -3.66 2.65 -20.30
CA GLN A 48 -4.12 3.54 -21.35
C GLN A 48 -4.16 4.99 -20.88
N SER A 49 -4.70 5.23 -19.70
CA SER A 49 -4.84 6.57 -19.11
C SER A 49 -3.64 6.97 -18.26
N LYS A 50 -2.67 6.05 -18.06
CA LYS A 50 -1.54 6.19 -17.11
C LYS A 50 -2.03 6.63 -15.73
N ALA A 51 -3.12 6.03 -15.28
CA ALA A 51 -3.82 6.41 -14.06
C ALA A 51 -3.96 5.24 -13.09
N ILE A 52 -4.03 5.55 -11.81
CA ILE A 52 -4.34 4.58 -10.76
C ILE A 52 -5.84 4.62 -10.51
N LEU A 53 -6.52 3.48 -10.72
CA LEU A 53 -7.93 3.30 -10.41
C LEU A 53 -8.07 2.67 -9.02
N ILE A 54 -8.78 3.34 -8.12
CA ILE A 54 -9.10 2.84 -6.79
C ILE A 54 -10.60 2.60 -6.73
N ARG A 55 -11.02 1.36 -6.43
CA ARG A 55 -12.42 0.96 -6.36
C ARG A 55 -12.78 0.61 -4.92
N THR A 56 -13.94 1.10 -4.46
CA THR A 56 -14.51 0.71 -3.17
C THR A 56 -14.78 -0.80 -3.15
N PRO A 57 -14.61 -1.49 -2.01
CA PRO A 57 -15.06 -2.87 -1.88
C PRO A 57 -16.55 -2.92 -2.23
N GLY A 58 -16.92 -3.78 -3.18
CA GLY A 58 -18.31 -3.98 -3.57
C GLY A 58 -19.12 -4.35 -2.33
N THR A 59 -19.98 -3.45 -1.89
CA THR A 59 -20.95 -3.73 -0.84
C THR A 59 -22.13 -4.40 -1.55
N THR A 60 -22.24 -5.72 -1.43
CA THR A 60 -23.47 -6.45 -1.78
C THR A 60 -24.48 -6.29 -0.65
#